data_AF-A0A542KV97-F1
#
_entry.id   AF-A0A542KV97-F1
#
_cell.length_a   1.000
_cell.length_b   1.000
_cell.length_c   1.000
_cell.angle_alpha   90.00
_cell.angle_beta   90.00
_cell.angle_gamma   90.00
#
_symmetry.space_group_name_H-M   'P 1'
#
loop_
_entity.id
_entity.type
_entity.pdbx_description
1 polymer ?
#
loop_
_entity_poly.entity_id
_entity_poly.type
_entity_poly.pdbx_seq_one_letter_code
_entity_poly.pdbx_strand_id
1 'polypeptide(L)'
;MTGDDVLCVLALLQRAQADVWVGGGWGIDALIGEQTRHHRDLDLMHRQEQEAAVLAALGAAGFVQSLNCRPVRFVVRAADGREIDLHPLVFADDGSAVQASPAPQRPFTYPSSCFVTGTIHGAPVPCLSAWQQVYFHQGYQPSERDRHDMAQLRRVFGITTHF
;
A
#
# COMPACT_ATOMS: atom_id res chain seq x y z
N MET A 1 -12.12 -1.98 7.45
CA MET A 1 -11.40 -0.72 7.73
C MET A 1 -12.13 0.42 7.03
N THR A 2 -12.24 1.59 7.68
CA THR A 2 -12.87 2.81 7.12
C THR A 2 -11.82 3.78 6.59
N GLY A 3 -12.21 4.81 5.84
CA GLY A 3 -11.25 5.82 5.37
C GLY A 3 -10.68 6.66 6.53
N ASP A 4 -11.50 6.93 7.55
CA ASP A 4 -11.06 7.58 8.78
C ASP A 4 -10.01 6.76 9.53
N ASP A 5 -10.14 5.42 9.56
CA ASP A 5 -9.12 4.53 10.11
C ASP A 5 -7.79 4.70 9.36
N VAL A 6 -7.83 4.72 8.02
CA VAL A 6 -6.64 4.88 7.18
C VAL A 6 -5.98 6.22 7.45
N LEU A 7 -6.75 7.31 7.45
CA LEU A 7 -6.22 8.65 7.72
C LEU A 7 -5.61 8.76 9.13
N CYS A 8 -6.22 8.11 10.13
CA CYS A 8 -5.66 8.05 11.48
C CYS A 8 -4.30 7.34 11.53
N VAL A 9 -4.18 6.20 10.82
CA VAL A 9 -2.91 5.45 10.69
C VAL A 9 -1.86 6.30 9.97
N LEU A 10 -2.21 6.93 8.85
CA LEU A 10 -1.28 7.77 8.08
C LEU A 10 -0.80 8.98 8.90
N ALA A 11 -1.69 9.65 9.63
CA ALA A 11 -1.33 10.76 10.50
C ALA A 11 -0.41 10.31 11.65
N LEU A 12 -0.58 9.09 12.16
CA LEU A 12 0.32 8.51 13.16
C LEU A 12 1.72 8.27 12.59
N LEU A 13 1.82 7.72 11.38
CA LEU A 13 3.10 7.46 10.72
C LEU A 13 3.82 8.76 10.31
N GLN A 14 3.05 9.75 9.85
CA GLN A 14 3.57 11.09 9.56
C GLN A 14 4.18 11.76 10.81
N ARG A 15 3.52 11.64 11.98
CA ARG A 15 4.05 12.16 13.26
C ARG A 15 5.33 11.46 13.69
N ALA A 16 5.50 10.19 13.29
CA ALA A 16 6.72 9.43 13.50
C ALA A 16 7.81 9.71 12.44
N GLN A 17 7.56 10.64 11.51
CA GLN A 17 8.44 10.97 10.38
C GLN A 17 8.78 9.75 9.52
N ALA A 18 7.82 8.82 9.41
CA ALA A 18 7.93 7.65 8.55
C ALA A 18 7.22 7.92 7.22
N ASP A 19 7.97 7.81 6.12
CA ASP A 19 7.45 7.92 4.77
C ASP A 19 6.75 6.63 4.39
N VAL A 20 5.46 6.74 4.09
CA VAL A 20 4.64 5.64 3.62
C VAL A 20 3.80 6.02 2.43
N TRP A 21 3.51 5.03 1.59
CA TRP A 21 2.61 5.13 0.45
C TRP A 21 1.51 4.09 0.60
N VAL A 22 0.30 4.43 0.19
CA VAL A 22 -0.84 3.52 0.18
C VAL A 22 -0.86 2.71 -1.11
N GLY A 23 -0.92 1.37 -0.96
CA GLY A 23 -1.05 0.40 -2.04
C GLY A 23 -2.41 -0.30 -2.00
N GLY A 24 -2.57 -1.32 -2.84
CA GLY A 24 -3.72 -2.21 -2.82
C GLY A 24 -5.06 -1.48 -3.00
N GLY A 25 -6.11 -2.03 -2.40
CA GLY A 25 -7.49 -1.53 -2.55
C GLY A 25 -7.67 -0.08 -2.10
N TRP A 26 -7.10 0.29 -0.95
CA TRP A 26 -7.15 1.68 -0.48
C TRP A 26 -6.36 2.63 -1.37
N GLY A 27 -5.25 2.19 -1.97
CA GLY A 27 -4.47 2.99 -2.89
C GLY A 27 -5.25 3.24 -4.19
N ILE A 28 -6.00 2.24 -4.67
CA ILE A 28 -6.87 2.37 -5.83
C ILE A 28 -8.02 3.33 -5.55
N ASP A 29 -8.71 3.18 -4.42
CA ASP A 29 -9.78 4.10 -4.03
C ASP A 29 -9.25 5.52 -3.78
N ALA A 30 -8.02 5.67 -3.27
CA ALA A 30 -7.36 6.97 -3.15
C ALA A 30 -7.13 7.63 -4.52
N LEU A 31 -6.71 6.86 -5.54
CA LEU A 31 -6.54 7.37 -6.91
C LEU A 31 -7.88 7.80 -7.54
N ILE A 32 -8.96 7.06 -7.24
CA ILE A 32 -10.30 7.35 -7.76
C ILE A 32 -10.92 8.56 -7.03
N GLY A 33 -10.58 8.75 -5.75
CA GLY A 33 -11.10 9.80 -4.90
C GLY A 33 -12.41 9.44 -4.18
N GLU A 34 -12.86 8.18 -4.29
CA GLU A 34 -14.04 7.67 -3.60
C GLU A 34 -13.83 6.21 -3.18
N GLN A 35 -14.54 5.79 -2.13
CA GLN A 35 -14.49 4.40 -1.69
C GLN A 35 -15.41 3.53 -2.56
N THR A 36 -14.84 2.61 -3.35
CA THR A 36 -15.59 1.80 -4.32
C THR A 36 -16.02 0.44 -3.80
N ARG A 37 -15.42 -0.02 -2.69
CA ARG A 37 -15.80 -1.26 -1.98
C ARG A 37 -15.35 -1.24 -0.52
N HIS A 38 -15.76 -2.26 0.24
CA HIS A 38 -15.20 -2.50 1.57
C HIS A 38 -13.77 -3.04 1.48
N HIS A 39 -12.89 -2.56 2.37
CA HIS A 39 -11.50 -2.99 2.52
C HIS A 39 -11.29 -3.65 3.88
N ARG A 40 -10.63 -4.81 3.89
CA ARG A 40 -10.35 -5.58 5.12
C ARG A 40 -9.02 -5.14 5.76
N ASP A 41 -8.09 -4.70 4.94
CA ASP A 41 -6.68 -4.45 5.21
C ASP A 41 -6.27 -3.09 4.63
N LEU A 42 -5.05 -2.65 4.97
CA LEU A 42 -4.35 -1.50 4.40
C LEU A 42 -2.94 -1.92 4.02
N ASP A 43 -2.60 -1.82 2.73
CA ASP A 43 -1.25 -2.08 2.24
C ASP A 43 -0.42 -0.78 2.29
N LEU A 44 0.71 -0.81 3.00
CA LEU A 44 1.64 0.30 3.11
C LEU A 44 3.03 -0.09 2.63
N MET A 45 3.51 0.62 1.63
CA MET A 45 4.93 0.63 1.29
C MET A 45 5.62 1.63 2.21
N HIS A 46 6.76 1.24 2.77
CA HIS A 46 7.55 2.10 3.65
C HIS A 46 9.03 1.96 3.36
N ARG A 47 9.81 2.98 3.71
CA ARG A 47 11.27 2.91 3.66
C ARG A 47 11.79 1.85 4.63
N GLN A 48 12.56 0.89 4.14
CA GLN A 48 13.10 -0.19 4.96
C GLN A 48 13.96 0.37 6.12
N GLU A 49 14.72 1.44 5.88
CA GLU A 49 15.53 2.12 6.87
C GLU A 49 14.71 2.80 7.99
N GLN A 50 13.40 3.00 7.79
CA GLN A 50 12.47 3.58 8.77
C GLN A 50 11.58 2.54 9.46
N GLU A 51 11.76 1.24 9.20
CA GLU A 51 10.89 0.17 9.70
C GLU A 51 10.73 0.21 11.23
N ALA A 52 11.80 0.50 11.97
CA ALA A 52 11.75 0.62 13.43
C ALA A 52 10.81 1.74 13.91
N ALA A 53 10.79 2.88 13.21
CA ALA A 53 9.91 4.00 13.53
C ALA A 53 8.45 3.67 13.22
N VAL A 54 8.20 3.00 12.08
CA VAL A 54 6.88 2.49 11.69
C VAL A 54 6.34 1.53 12.75
N LEU A 55 7.14 0.53 13.15
CA LEU A 55 6.75 -0.45 14.15
C LEU A 55 6.51 0.17 15.53
N ALA A 56 7.35 1.11 15.95
CA ALA A 56 7.18 1.79 17.24
C ALA A 56 5.87 2.59 17.27
N ALA A 57 5.57 3.33 16.20
CA ALA A 57 4.36 4.12 16.11
C ALA A 57 3.10 3.23 16.08
N LEU A 58 3.09 2.18 15.25
CA LEU A 58 1.96 1.25 15.15
C LEU A 58 1.79 0.44 16.45
N GLY A 59 2.89 0.03 17.08
CA GLY A 59 2.88 -0.64 18.38
C GLY A 59 2.27 0.22 19.48
N ALA A 60 2.60 1.52 19.51
CA ALA A 60 1.98 2.47 20.45
C ALA A 60 0.47 2.65 20.22
N ALA A 61 -0.02 2.40 19.00
CA ALA A 61 -1.45 2.37 18.66
C ALA A 61 -2.10 0.99 18.85
N GLY A 62 -1.39 0.00 19.41
CA GLY A 62 -1.92 -1.31 19.74
C GLY A 62 -1.90 -2.32 18.58
N PHE A 63 -1.18 -2.04 17.50
CA PHE A 63 -0.92 -3.03 16.46
C PHE A 63 0.20 -3.98 16.88
N VAL A 64 -0.02 -5.28 16.69
CA VAL A 64 0.95 -6.33 16.99
C VAL A 64 1.22 -7.15 15.73
N GLN A 65 2.47 -7.53 15.51
CA GLN A 65 2.84 -8.36 14.37
C GLN A 65 2.11 -9.71 14.42
N SER A 66 1.40 -10.05 13.34
CA SER A 66 0.65 -11.31 13.21
C SER A 66 1.28 -12.28 12.19
N LEU A 67 2.03 -11.76 11.22
CA LEU A 67 2.77 -12.54 10.21
C LEU A 67 4.11 -11.87 9.94
N ASN A 68 5.16 -12.67 9.75
CA ASN A 68 6.48 -12.18 9.35
C ASN A 68 7.01 -12.96 8.14
N CYS A 69 7.11 -12.29 7.00
CA CYS A 69 7.70 -12.80 5.77
C CYS A 69 8.79 -11.85 5.24
N ARG A 70 9.46 -11.12 6.13
CA ARG A 70 10.55 -10.21 5.75
C ARG A 70 11.67 -10.97 5.01
N PRO A 71 12.36 -10.32 4.06
CA PRO A 71 12.21 -8.90 3.67
C PRO A 71 11.06 -8.61 2.68
N VAL A 72 10.23 -9.60 2.31
CA VAL A 72 9.18 -9.41 1.29
C VAL A 72 8.04 -8.54 1.82
N ARG A 73 7.42 -8.94 2.93
CA ARG A 73 6.36 -8.20 3.62
C ARG A 73 6.14 -8.76 5.02
N PHE A 74 5.36 -8.08 5.84
CA PHE A 74 4.88 -8.59 7.11
C PHE A 74 3.54 -7.93 7.47
N VAL A 75 2.81 -8.50 8.42
CA VAL A 75 1.47 -8.02 8.80
C VAL A 75 1.49 -7.62 10.26
N VAL A 76 0.84 -6.48 10.56
CA VAL A 76 0.47 -6.11 11.92
C VAL A 76 -1.04 -5.99 12.05
N ARG A 77 -1.57 -6.34 13.21
CA ARG A 77 -3.01 -6.38 13.48
C ARG A 77 -3.35 -5.72 14.81
N ALA A 78 -4.40 -4.92 14.83
CA ALA A 78 -4.98 -4.37 16.05
C ALA A 78 -6.01 -5.35 16.64
N ALA A 79 -6.32 -5.18 17.93
CA ALA A 79 -7.27 -6.04 18.65
C ALA A 79 -8.70 -6.00 18.07
N ASP A 80 -9.08 -4.89 17.44
CA ASP A 80 -10.36 -4.71 16.75
C ASP A 80 -10.42 -5.37 15.35
N GLY A 81 -9.35 -6.08 14.97
CA GLY A 81 -9.28 -6.85 13.73
C GLY A 81 -8.74 -6.09 12.53
N ARG A 82 -8.46 -4.78 12.65
CA ARG A 82 -7.79 -3.99 11.59
C ARG A 82 -6.40 -4.56 11.30
N GLU A 83 -6.09 -4.68 10.02
CA GLU A 83 -4.88 -5.32 9.52
C GLU A 83 -4.12 -4.35 8.61
N ILE A 84 -2.80 -4.30 8.75
CA ILE A 84 -1.91 -3.51 7.90
C ILE A 84 -0.84 -4.45 7.34
N ASP A 85 -0.78 -4.53 6.02
CA ASP A 85 0.26 -5.22 5.26
C ASP A 85 1.40 -4.24 4.99
N LEU A 86 2.60 -4.55 5.48
CA LEU A 86 3.77 -3.68 5.41
C LEU A 86 4.80 -4.23 4.42
N HIS A 87 5.17 -3.38 3.47
CA HIS A 87 6.06 -3.69 2.36
C HIS A 87 7.34 -2.83 2.44
N PRO A 88 8.48 -3.42 2.87
CA PRO A 88 9.74 -2.68 2.96
C PRO A 88 10.31 -2.36 1.58
N LEU A 89 10.65 -1.09 1.33
CA LEU A 89 11.27 -0.61 0.11
C LEU A 89 12.69 -0.13 0.37
N VAL A 90 13.61 -0.49 -0.53
CA VAL A 90 14.96 0.09 -0.61
C VAL A 90 14.97 1.09 -1.75
N PHE A 91 15.20 2.37 -1.44
CA PHE A 91 15.24 3.44 -2.42
C PHE A 91 16.65 3.64 -3.00
N ALA A 92 16.70 4.01 -4.27
CA ALA A 92 17.90 4.52 -4.94
C ALA A 92 17.90 6.05 -4.98
N ASP A 93 19.05 6.64 -5.32
CA ASP A 93 19.24 8.10 -5.36
C ASP A 93 18.34 8.81 -6.40
N ASP A 94 17.90 8.11 -7.44
CA ASP A 94 16.98 8.61 -8.45
C ASP A 94 15.50 8.60 -8.03
N GLY A 95 15.23 8.17 -6.79
CA GLY A 95 13.89 8.06 -6.21
C GLY A 95 13.13 6.80 -6.63
N SER A 96 13.71 5.93 -7.46
CA SER A 96 13.16 4.60 -7.68
C SER A 96 13.39 3.72 -6.45
N ALA A 97 12.66 2.61 -6.35
CA ALA A 97 12.81 1.66 -5.26
C ALA A 97 12.67 0.21 -5.72
N VAL A 98 13.14 -0.68 -4.87
CA VAL A 98 12.95 -2.12 -5.01
C VAL A 98 12.39 -2.71 -3.72
N GLN A 99 11.55 -3.72 -3.87
CA GLN A 99 11.07 -4.56 -2.77
C GLN A 99 11.56 -6.00 -3.03
N ALA A 100 11.98 -6.69 -1.96
CA ALA A 100 12.27 -8.10 -2.07
C ALA A 100 11.02 -8.88 -2.51
N SER A 101 11.22 -9.96 -3.27
CA SER A 101 10.15 -10.86 -3.68
C SER A 101 10.47 -12.31 -3.24
N PRO A 102 9.49 -13.23 -3.29
CA PRO A 102 9.74 -14.65 -3.05
C PRO A 102 10.77 -15.28 -4.01
N ALA A 103 11.07 -14.62 -5.13
CA ALA A 103 12.11 -15.01 -6.08
C ALA A 103 13.27 -14.00 -5.99
N PRO A 104 14.34 -14.25 -5.21
CA PRO A 104 15.38 -13.26 -4.91
C PRO A 104 16.03 -12.59 -6.13
N GLN A 105 16.07 -13.28 -7.28
CA GLN A 105 16.63 -12.76 -8.53
C GLN A 105 15.67 -11.86 -9.32
N ARG A 106 14.47 -11.63 -8.81
CA ARG A 106 13.40 -10.86 -9.46
C ARG A 106 12.69 -9.98 -8.41
N PRO A 107 13.35 -8.95 -7.88
CA PRO A 107 12.71 -8.02 -6.97
C PRO A 107 11.55 -7.31 -7.68
N PHE A 108 10.57 -6.85 -6.90
CA PHE A 108 9.55 -5.96 -7.41
C PHE A 108 10.15 -4.57 -7.60
N THR A 109 9.86 -3.95 -8.73
CA THR A 109 10.42 -2.64 -9.10
C THR A 109 9.38 -1.54 -8.97
N TYR A 110 9.82 -0.39 -8.48
CA TYR A 110 9.03 0.81 -8.25
C TYR A 110 9.76 1.97 -8.93
N PRO A 111 9.39 2.36 -10.17
CA PRO A 111 9.96 3.57 -10.78
C PRO A 111 9.60 4.79 -9.94
N SER A 112 10.45 5.82 -9.89
CA SER A 112 10.16 7.02 -9.09
C SER A 112 8.81 7.67 -9.42
N SER A 113 8.36 7.54 -10.67
CA SER A 113 7.05 8.00 -11.14
C SER A 113 5.85 7.22 -10.59
N CYS A 114 6.05 6.09 -9.90
CA CYS A 114 4.94 5.37 -9.28
C CYS A 114 4.49 5.96 -7.94
N PHE A 115 5.29 6.82 -7.32
CA PHE A 115 4.94 7.47 -6.05
C PHE A 115 4.17 8.76 -6.36
N VAL A 116 2.85 8.72 -6.19
CA VAL A 116 1.94 9.82 -6.53
C VAL A 116 1.08 10.21 -5.32
N THR A 117 0.13 11.13 -5.53
CA THR A 117 -0.83 11.55 -4.50
C THR A 117 -2.24 11.27 -4.97
N GLY A 118 -3.03 10.61 -4.12
CA GLY A 118 -4.47 10.44 -4.26
C GLY A 118 -5.21 11.15 -3.12
N THR A 119 -6.49 10.85 -2.94
CA THR A 119 -7.32 11.44 -1.89
C THR A 119 -8.22 10.41 -1.20
N ILE A 120 -8.28 10.43 0.13
CA ILE A 120 -9.26 9.66 0.93
C ILE A 120 -10.08 10.68 1.74
N HIS A 121 -11.41 10.64 1.61
CA HIS A 121 -12.32 11.63 2.23
C HIS A 121 -11.91 13.09 1.97
N GLY A 122 -11.37 13.37 0.78
CA GLY A 122 -10.86 14.69 0.39
C GLY A 122 -9.50 15.06 0.96
N ALA A 123 -8.92 14.26 1.87
CA ALA A 123 -7.57 14.46 2.37
C ALA A 123 -6.53 13.87 1.41
N PRO A 124 -5.46 14.61 1.06
CA PRO A 124 -4.40 14.09 0.19
C PRO A 124 -3.60 13.00 0.90
N VAL A 125 -3.33 11.89 0.19
CA VAL A 125 -2.54 10.77 0.70
C VAL A 125 -1.48 10.32 -0.32
N PRO A 126 -0.23 10.04 0.10
CA PRO A 126 0.74 9.41 -0.79
C PRO A 126 0.28 8.00 -1.16
N CYS A 127 0.30 7.64 -2.43
CA CYS A 127 -0.13 6.32 -2.91
C CYS A 127 0.64 5.87 -4.16
N LEU A 128 0.47 4.60 -4.52
CA LEU A 128 0.97 4.08 -5.79
C LEU A 128 0.15 4.59 -6.98
N SER A 129 0.81 4.78 -8.11
CA SER A 129 0.17 5.15 -9.36
C SER A 129 -0.71 4.02 -9.90
N ALA A 130 -1.67 4.38 -10.76
CA ALA A 130 -2.55 3.41 -11.40
C ALA A 130 -1.77 2.33 -12.18
N TRP A 131 -0.70 2.72 -12.88
CA TRP A 131 0.16 1.79 -13.60
C TRP A 131 0.87 0.79 -12.68
N GLN A 132 1.34 1.24 -11.52
CA GLN A 132 1.99 0.37 -10.55
C GLN A 132 0.99 -0.60 -9.90
N GLN A 133 -0.23 -0.13 -9.62
CA GLN A 133 -1.31 -0.98 -9.15
C GLN A 133 -1.62 -2.10 -10.16
N VAL A 134 -1.72 -1.77 -11.45
CA VAL A 134 -1.91 -2.78 -12.52
C VAL A 134 -0.73 -3.75 -12.60
N TYR A 135 0.51 -3.24 -12.52
CA TYR A 135 1.71 -4.07 -12.53
C TYR A 135 1.73 -5.12 -11.41
N PHE A 136 1.16 -4.82 -10.24
CA PHE A 136 1.07 -5.80 -9.15
C PHE A 136 -0.08 -6.80 -9.30
N HIS A 137 -1.05 -6.53 -10.17
CA HIS A 137 -2.16 -7.42 -10.49
C HIS A 137 -1.84 -8.31 -11.69
N GLN A 138 -0.70 -9.02 -11.64
CA GLN A 138 -0.26 -9.95 -12.69
C GLN A 138 0.29 -11.25 -12.11
N GLY A 139 0.20 -12.33 -12.89
CA GLY A 139 0.85 -13.61 -12.55
C GLY A 139 0.10 -14.47 -11.52
N TYR A 140 -1.14 -14.14 -11.18
CA TYR A 140 -2.03 -14.95 -10.34
C TYR A 140 -3.47 -14.98 -10.86
N GLN A 141 -4.28 -15.93 -10.38
CA GLN A 141 -5.70 -15.99 -10.72
C GLN A 141 -6.45 -14.90 -9.94
N PRO A 142 -7.09 -13.93 -10.61
CA PRO A 142 -7.70 -12.80 -9.93
C PRO A 142 -8.99 -13.19 -9.20
N SER A 143 -9.15 -12.64 -8.01
CA SER A 143 -10.40 -12.65 -7.27
C SER A 143 -11.42 -11.66 -7.85
N GLU A 144 -12.66 -11.70 -7.34
CA GLU A 144 -13.68 -10.71 -7.71
C GLU A 144 -13.29 -9.28 -7.32
N ARG A 145 -12.54 -9.12 -6.23
CA ARG A 145 -12.03 -7.81 -5.78
C ARG A 145 -10.98 -7.27 -6.73
N ASP A 146 -10.05 -8.12 -7.15
CA ASP A 146 -9.05 -7.76 -8.16
C ASP A 146 -9.72 -7.31 -9.46
N ARG A 147 -10.75 -8.05 -9.92
CA ARG A 147 -11.49 -7.70 -11.15
C ARG A 147 -12.23 -6.38 -11.03
N HIS A 148 -12.86 -6.13 -9.87
CA HIS A 148 -13.50 -4.85 -9.57
C HIS A 148 -12.50 -3.70 -9.59
N ASP A 149 -11.39 -3.86 -8.88
CA ASP A 149 -10.32 -2.86 -8.77
C ASP A 149 -9.74 -2.51 -10.15
N MET A 150 -9.43 -3.53 -10.97
CA MET A 150 -8.97 -3.33 -12.35
C MET A 150 -10.04 -2.66 -13.23
N ALA A 151 -11.32 -2.98 -13.05
CA ALA A 151 -12.41 -2.33 -13.77
C ALA A 151 -12.51 -0.83 -13.43
N GLN A 152 -12.30 -0.45 -12.17
CA GLN A 152 -12.28 0.95 -11.77
C GLN A 152 -11.10 1.70 -12.40
N LEU A 153 -9.90 1.10 -12.40
CA LEU A 153 -8.74 1.72 -13.02
C LEU A 153 -8.92 1.93 -14.53
N ARG A 154 -9.51 0.95 -15.23
CA ARG A 154 -9.90 1.10 -16.66
C ARG A 154 -10.88 2.26 -16.85
N ARG A 155 -11.91 2.34 -16.01
CA ARG A 155 -12.97 3.37 -16.09
C ARG A 155 -12.42 4.78 -15.92
N VAL A 156 -11.57 4.99 -14.91
CA VAL A 156 -11.13 6.33 -14.49
C VAL A 156 -9.89 6.79 -15.27
N PHE A 157 -8.95 5.89 -15.54
CA PHE A 157 -7.66 6.25 -16.13
C PHE A 157 -7.50 5.82 -17.60
N GLY A 158 -8.43 5.03 -18.14
CA GLY A 158 -8.34 4.53 -19.53
C GLY A 158 -7.15 3.60 -19.78
N ILE A 159 -6.57 3.01 -18.73
CA ILE A 159 -5.40 2.13 -18.83
C ILE A 159 -5.83 0.68 -19.09
N THR A 160 -5.00 -0.07 -19.82
CA THR A 160 -5.20 -1.51 -20.01
C THR A 160 -4.75 -2.29 -18.77
N THR A 161 -5.50 -3.33 -18.41
CA THR A 161 -5.21 -4.23 -17.29
C THR A 161 -5.09 -5.67 -17.79
N HIS A 162 -4.54 -6.56 -16.97
CA HIS A 162 -4.29 -7.96 -17.36
C HIS A 162 -5.56 -8.83 -17.45
N PHE A 163 -6.65 -8.41 -16.82
CA PHE A 163 -7.96 -9.08 -16.79
C PHE A 163 -9.08 -8.08 -16.45
#